data_AF-A0AAV7BW52-F1
#
_entry.id   AF-A0AAV7BW52-F1
#
_cell.length_a   1.000
_cell.length_b   1.000
_cell.length_c   1.000
_cell.angle_alpha   90.00
_cell.angle_beta   90.00
_cell.angle_gamma   90.00
#
_symmetry.space_group_name_H-M   'P 1'
#
loop_
_entity.id
_entity.type
_entity.pdbx_description
1 polymer ?
#
loop_
_entity_poly.entity_id
_entity_poly.type
_entity_poly.pdbx_seq_one_letter_code
_entity_poly.pdbx_strand_id
1 'polypeptide(L)'
;MVVCDNGRNLVAALQLGRLTHVPCLAHVLNLIVQRFLKTYRNLSDLLTKDVDNASLARIDLERKLESLQEEIIFLKKIHDEEIRELQVQIQDQHVQIDMDVSKPDLTAALRDVRQQYENVAAKNLQDAEEWYKSKFADLSEAANRNNEALRQAKQETNDYRRQIQALTCEVDAMKGSNESYERQMREMEENFALEAANYQDTINRLQEEIQNMKEEMARHLREYQELLNVKMALDIEIATYRKLLEGEESRITIPVHSSFSNMSLRETNLDSHPMESTHSKRTLLIKTVETRDGQVINESSQQHDDYQD
;
A
#
# COMPACT_ATOMS: atom_id res chain seq x y z
N MET A 1 -39.91 4.52 -44.53
CA MET A 1 -40.78 3.93 -43.49
C MET A 1 -40.00 2.75 -42.92
N VAL A 2 -39.39 2.79 -41.74
CA VAL A 2 -39.99 3.09 -40.44
C VAL A 2 -38.96 3.90 -39.63
N VAL A 3 -39.25 5.19 -39.46
CA VAL A 3 -38.61 6.08 -38.50
C VAL A 3 -39.60 6.18 -37.33
N CYS A 4 -39.06 6.35 -36.12
CA CYS A 4 -39.75 6.61 -34.85
C CYS A 4 -40.23 5.36 -34.09
N ASP A 5 -39.46 4.92 -33.09
CA ASP A 5 -39.99 4.80 -31.72
C ASP A 5 -38.95 4.52 -30.61
N ASN A 6 -37.65 4.48 -30.90
CA ASN A 6 -36.64 4.30 -29.84
C ASN A 6 -36.26 5.57 -29.05
N GLY A 7 -36.77 6.75 -29.42
CA GLY A 7 -36.46 8.01 -28.72
C GLY A 7 -37.28 8.25 -27.44
N ARG A 8 -38.44 7.61 -27.29
CA ARG A 8 -39.35 7.85 -26.15
C ARG A 8 -39.01 7.01 -24.91
N ASN A 9 -38.30 5.89 -25.08
CA ASN A 9 -37.86 5.06 -23.97
C ASN A 9 -36.60 5.57 -23.26
N LEU A 10 -35.78 6.42 -23.91
CA LEU A 10 -34.57 6.95 -23.29
C LEU A 10 -34.90 8.08 -22.28
N VAL A 11 -35.91 8.89 -22.57
CA VAL A 11 -36.38 9.95 -21.66
C VAL A 11 -37.20 9.36 -20.50
N ALA A 12 -37.97 8.29 -20.74
CA ALA A 12 -38.66 7.56 -19.67
C ALA A 12 -37.70 6.82 -18.73
N ALA A 13 -36.57 6.31 -19.24
CA ALA A 13 -35.53 5.69 -18.42
C ALA A 13 -34.71 6.70 -17.60
N LEU A 14 -34.66 7.98 -18.01
CA LEU A 14 -33.99 9.06 -17.27
C LEU A 14 -34.83 9.65 -16.13
N GLN A 15 -36.14 9.39 -16.09
CA GLN A 15 -37.06 9.97 -15.11
C GLN A 15 -37.33 9.07 -13.88
N LEU A 16 -36.86 7.82 -13.87
CA LEU A 16 -36.99 6.89 -12.73
C LEU A 16 -35.61 6.57 -12.17
N GLY A 17 -35.26 7.24 -11.08
CA GLY A 17 -33.96 7.17 -10.41
C GLY A 17 -33.53 5.77 -9.98
N ARG A 18 -32.84 5.05 -10.87
CA ARG A 18 -31.88 3.97 -10.54
C ARG A 18 -30.75 3.95 -11.57
N LEU A 19 -29.81 4.88 -11.42
CA LEU A 19 -28.51 4.86 -12.10
C LEU A 19 -27.38 4.72 -11.08
N THR A 20 -27.41 3.63 -10.30
CA THR A 20 -26.28 3.20 -9.47
C THR A 20 -25.18 2.48 -10.29
N HIS A 21 -25.30 2.43 -11.62
CA HIS A 21 -24.37 1.71 -12.52
C HIS A 21 -23.47 2.59 -13.40
N VAL A 22 -23.56 3.92 -13.28
CA VAL A 22 -22.76 4.91 -14.03
C VAL A 22 -21.26 4.87 -13.67
N PRO A 23 -20.85 4.68 -12.41
CA PRO A 23 -19.42 4.58 -12.06
C PRO A 23 -18.75 3.36 -12.69
N CYS A 24 -19.49 2.25 -12.80
CA CYS A 24 -18.98 0.99 -13.32
C CYS A 24 -18.72 1.06 -14.84
N LEU A 25 -19.64 1.64 -15.60
CA LEU A 25 -19.46 1.85 -17.05
C LEU A 25 -18.32 2.84 -17.35
N ALA A 26 -18.22 3.94 -16.61
CA ALA A 26 -17.12 4.89 -16.76
C ALA A 26 -15.76 4.28 -16.43
N HIS A 27 -15.69 3.44 -15.39
CA HIS A 27 -14.47 2.72 -15.03
C HIS A 27 -14.06 1.68 -16.09
N VAL A 28 -15.02 0.91 -16.62
CA VAL A 28 -14.78 -0.06 -17.69
C VAL A 28 -14.33 0.64 -18.97
N LEU A 29 -14.97 1.75 -19.34
CA LEU A 29 -14.56 2.54 -20.52
C LEU A 29 -13.14 3.11 -20.36
N ASN A 30 -12.81 3.62 -19.17
CA ASN A 30 -11.47 4.13 -18.86
C ASN A 30 -10.42 3.01 -18.95
N LEU A 31 -10.71 1.83 -18.41
CA LEU A 31 -9.80 0.68 -18.48
C LEU A 31 -9.58 0.20 -19.92
N ILE A 32 -10.64 0.20 -20.75
CA ILE A 32 -10.55 -0.11 -22.17
C ILE A 32 -9.67 0.93 -22.88
N VAL A 33 -9.91 2.23 -22.68
CA VAL A 33 -9.13 3.31 -23.29
C VAL A 33 -7.66 3.24 -22.84
N GLN A 34 -7.38 3.02 -21.56
CA GLN A 34 -6.02 2.86 -21.05
C GLN A 34 -5.32 1.65 -21.67
N ARG A 35 -6.04 0.53 -21.84
CA ARG A 35 -5.49 -0.67 -22.47
C ARG A 35 -5.19 -0.44 -23.96
N PHE A 36 -6.08 0.24 -24.68
CA PHE A 36 -5.86 0.64 -26.08
C PHE A 36 -4.68 1.62 -26.23
N LEU A 37 -4.56 2.62 -25.35
CA LEU A 37 -3.43 3.56 -25.38
C LEU A 37 -2.11 2.86 -25.06
N LYS A 38 -2.11 1.91 -24.12
CA LYS A 38 -0.93 1.10 -23.78
C LYS A 38 -0.51 0.20 -24.95
N THR A 39 -1.44 -0.47 -25.61
CA THR A 39 -1.13 -1.29 -26.80
C THR A 39 -0.66 -0.44 -27.97
N TYR A 40 -1.28 0.73 -28.21
CA TYR A 40 -0.86 1.66 -29.25
C TYR A 40 0.55 2.20 -29.00
N ARG A 41 0.86 2.59 -27.76
CA ARG A 41 2.21 3.05 -27.37
C ARG A 41 3.25 1.94 -27.58
N ASN A 42 2.98 0.73 -27.08
CA ASN A 42 3.90 -0.40 -27.25
C ASN A 42 4.13 -0.75 -28.74
N LEU A 43 3.09 -0.68 -29.57
CA LEU A 43 3.20 -0.93 -31.01
C LEU A 43 4.00 0.18 -31.71
N SER A 44 3.78 1.44 -31.32
CA SER A 44 4.55 2.59 -31.82
C SER A 44 6.03 2.46 -31.47
N ASP A 45 6.35 2.08 -30.23
CA ASP A 45 7.73 1.91 -29.77
C ASP A 45 8.42 0.75 -30.51
N LEU A 46 7.70 -0.35 -30.75
CA LEU A 46 8.21 -1.49 -31.53
C LEU A 46 8.50 -1.11 -32.98
N LEU A 47 7.56 -0.43 -33.65
CA LEU A 47 7.74 0.02 -35.02
C LEU A 47 8.90 1.01 -35.15
N THR A 48 9.05 1.92 -34.19
CA THR A 48 10.17 2.88 -34.16
C THR A 48 11.50 2.13 -34.04
N LYS A 49 11.57 1.16 -33.13
CA LYS A 49 12.77 0.34 -32.94
C LYS A 49 13.12 -0.48 -34.20
N ASP A 50 12.15 -1.05 -34.88
CA ASP A 50 12.38 -1.80 -36.12
C ASP A 50 12.88 -0.89 -37.25
N VAL A 51 12.36 0.34 -37.36
CA VAL A 51 12.83 1.36 -38.30
C VAL A 51 14.27 1.79 -37.99
N ASP A 52 14.60 2.00 -36.71
CA ASP A 52 15.96 2.35 -36.29
C ASP A 52 16.95 1.22 -36.59
N ASN A 53 16.58 -0.03 -36.29
CA ASN A 53 17.39 -1.20 -36.61
C ASN A 53 17.62 -1.37 -38.12
N ALA A 54 16.57 -1.20 -38.93
CA ALA A 54 16.69 -1.24 -40.39
C ALA A 54 17.56 -0.10 -40.93
N SER A 55 17.48 1.09 -40.32
CA SER A 55 18.30 2.24 -40.68
C SER A 55 19.78 2.01 -40.35
N LEU A 56 20.09 1.42 -39.19
CA LEU A 56 21.46 1.02 -38.81
C LEU A 56 22.03 -0.02 -39.79
N ALA A 57 21.25 -1.05 -40.12
CA ALA A 57 21.66 -2.08 -41.08
C ALA A 57 21.94 -1.49 -42.48
N ARG A 58 21.15 -0.49 -42.90
CA ARG A 58 21.39 0.24 -44.16
C ARG A 58 22.73 0.97 -44.14
N ILE A 59 23.00 1.72 -43.07
CA ILE A 59 24.26 2.49 -42.91
C ILE A 59 25.47 1.55 -42.90
N ASP A 60 25.38 0.41 -42.23
CA ASP A 60 26.48 -0.57 -42.20
C ASP A 60 26.74 -1.20 -43.58
N LEU A 61 25.69 -1.42 -44.37
CA LEU A 61 25.83 -1.89 -45.76
C LEU A 61 26.42 -0.81 -46.68
N GLU A 62 26.00 0.45 -46.53
CA GLU A 62 26.56 1.59 -47.26
C GLU A 62 28.07 1.73 -47.01
N ARG A 63 28.51 1.63 -45.75
CA ARG A 63 29.94 1.65 -45.39
C ARG A 63 30.74 0.49 -45.99
N LYS A 64 30.17 -0.72 -46.01
CA LYS A 64 30.82 -1.88 -46.65
C LYS A 64 30.95 -1.68 -48.16
N LEU A 65 29.94 -1.11 -48.78
CA LEU A 65 29.96 -0.80 -50.22
C LEU A 65 31.05 0.23 -50.54
N GLU A 66 31.15 1.30 -49.76
CA GLU A 66 32.22 2.31 -49.88
C GLU A 66 33.62 1.69 -49.71
N SER A 67 33.82 0.89 -48.67
CA SER A 67 35.09 0.20 -48.41
C SER A 67 35.50 -0.73 -49.55
N LEU A 68 34.55 -1.51 -50.11
CA LEU A 68 34.82 -2.39 -51.25
C LEU A 68 35.12 -1.59 -52.53
N GLN A 69 34.48 -0.44 -52.71
CA GLN A 69 34.80 0.46 -53.84
C GLN A 69 36.22 1.02 -53.73
N GLU A 70 36.64 1.44 -52.53
CA GLU A 70 38.01 1.88 -52.27
C GLU A 70 39.03 0.76 -52.54
N GLU A 71 38.75 -0.47 -52.12
CA GLU A 71 39.60 -1.63 -52.38
C GLU A 71 39.74 -1.92 -53.87
N ILE A 72 38.65 -1.86 -54.64
CA ILE A 72 38.69 -2.02 -56.10
C ILE A 72 39.56 -0.94 -56.75
N ILE A 73 39.43 0.32 -56.32
CA ILE A 73 40.24 1.42 -56.84
C ILE A 73 41.72 1.21 -56.52
N PHE A 74 42.01 0.77 -55.29
CA PHE A 74 43.37 0.48 -54.84
C PHE A 74 44.02 -0.66 -55.64
N LEU A 75 43.32 -1.78 -55.82
CA LEU A 75 43.81 -2.92 -56.59
C LEU A 75 44.06 -2.56 -58.06
N LYS A 76 43.17 -1.77 -58.68
CA LYS A 76 43.39 -1.26 -60.04
C LYS A 76 44.67 -0.42 -60.13
N LYS A 77 44.88 0.47 -59.16
CA LYS A 77 46.08 1.32 -59.13
C LYS A 77 47.36 0.49 -58.97
N ILE A 78 47.33 -0.57 -58.15
CA ILE A 78 48.46 -1.50 -58.01
C ILE A 78 48.73 -2.21 -59.34
N HIS A 79 47.71 -2.81 -59.96
CA HIS A 79 47.92 -3.51 -61.23
C HIS A 79 48.43 -2.59 -62.34
N ASP A 80 47.95 -1.35 -62.41
CA ASP A 80 48.45 -0.35 -63.37
C ASP A 80 49.93 -0.01 -63.12
N GLU A 81 50.38 -0.03 -61.85
CA GLU A 81 51.78 0.15 -61.50
C GLU A 81 52.63 -1.08 -61.83
N GLU A 82 52.15 -2.28 -61.46
CA GLU A 82 52.83 -3.56 -61.77
C GLU A 82 53.01 -3.74 -63.29
N ILE A 83 51.99 -3.41 -64.09
CA ILE A 83 52.08 -3.44 -65.55
C ILE A 83 53.15 -2.47 -66.04
N ARG A 84 53.25 -1.27 -65.44
CA ARG A 84 54.25 -0.27 -65.81
C ARG A 84 55.66 -0.70 -65.45
N GLU A 85 55.86 -1.24 -64.26
CA GLU A 85 57.14 -1.80 -63.81
C GLU A 85 57.59 -2.94 -64.72
N LEU A 86 56.70 -3.87 -65.06
CA LEU A 86 57.01 -4.97 -65.99
C LEU A 86 57.36 -4.46 -67.39
N GLN A 87 56.70 -3.43 -67.90
CA GLN A 87 57.05 -2.80 -69.18
C GLN A 87 58.45 -2.18 -69.14
N VAL A 88 58.82 -1.50 -68.05
CA VAL A 88 60.16 -0.94 -67.85
C VAL A 88 61.20 -2.04 -67.75
N GLN A 89 60.93 -3.12 -67.01
CA GLN A 89 61.84 -4.24 -66.85
C GLN A 89 62.10 -4.99 -68.16
N ILE A 90 61.09 -5.15 -69.03
CA ILE A 90 61.25 -5.72 -70.38
C ILE A 90 62.11 -4.80 -71.26
N GLN A 91 61.99 -3.48 -71.10
CA GLN A 91 62.80 -2.51 -71.84
C GLN A 91 64.26 -2.46 -71.36
N ASP A 92 64.48 -2.64 -70.06
CA ASP A 92 65.81 -2.64 -69.42
C ASP A 92 66.58 -3.94 -69.70
N GLN A 93 65.89 -5.09 -69.74
CA GLN A 93 66.50 -6.39 -70.12
C GLN A 93 66.97 -6.48 -71.58
N HIS A 94 66.62 -5.51 -72.43
CA HIS A 94 67.09 -5.49 -73.83
C HIS A 94 68.45 -4.78 -74.01
N VAL A 95 69.08 -4.30 -72.92
CA VAL A 95 70.34 -3.56 -72.97
C VAL A 95 71.24 -3.96 -71.80
N GLN A 96 72.39 -4.58 -72.11
CA GLN A 96 73.44 -5.10 -71.21
C GLN A 96 73.09 -6.48 -70.61
N ILE A 97 73.94 -7.49 -70.72
CA ILE A 97 75.28 -7.54 -70.10
C ILE A 97 76.14 -8.55 -70.88
N ASP A 98 77.29 -8.08 -71.41
CA ASP A 98 78.44 -8.93 -71.68
C ASP A 98 79.45 -8.62 -70.57
N MET A 99 79.70 -9.59 -69.70
CA MET A 99 80.62 -9.43 -68.57
C MET A 99 81.53 -10.65 -68.52
N ASP A 100 82.79 -10.38 -68.85
CA ASP A 100 83.90 -11.32 -68.76
C ASP A 100 84.16 -11.61 -67.28
N VAL A 101 83.89 -12.85 -66.86
CA VAL A 101 84.01 -13.30 -65.48
C VAL A 101 85.25 -14.19 -65.36
N SER A 102 86.28 -13.66 -64.70
CA SER A 102 87.34 -14.49 -64.11
C SER A 102 86.70 -15.50 -63.13
N LYS A 103 86.95 -16.80 -63.35
CA LYS A 103 86.35 -17.91 -62.58
C LYS A 103 86.40 -17.67 -61.05
N PRO A 104 85.26 -17.41 -60.40
CA PRO A 104 85.16 -17.46 -58.96
C PRO A 104 85.20 -18.93 -58.51
N ASP A 105 85.65 -19.18 -57.28
CA ASP A 105 85.62 -20.53 -56.68
C ASP A 105 84.17 -20.97 -56.44
N LEU A 106 83.60 -21.59 -57.48
CA LEU A 106 82.23 -22.09 -57.54
C LEU A 106 81.93 -23.07 -56.40
N THR A 107 82.94 -23.79 -55.92
CA THR A 107 82.76 -24.79 -54.86
C THR A 107 82.53 -24.12 -53.50
N ALA A 108 83.26 -23.04 -53.21
CA ALA A 108 83.06 -22.24 -52.02
C ALA A 108 81.70 -21.52 -52.07
N ALA A 109 81.33 -20.93 -53.21
CA ALA A 109 80.04 -20.26 -53.38
C ALA A 109 78.85 -21.22 -53.21
N LEU A 110 78.91 -22.42 -53.79
CA LEU A 110 77.84 -23.44 -53.62
C LEU A 110 77.73 -23.93 -52.17
N ARG A 111 78.85 -24.06 -51.46
CA ARG A 111 78.86 -24.43 -50.03
C ARG A 111 78.22 -23.33 -49.17
N ASP A 112 78.52 -22.08 -49.47
CA ASP A 112 77.99 -20.92 -48.75
C ASP A 112 76.48 -20.76 -49.00
N VAL A 113 76.04 -20.92 -50.25
CA VAL A 113 74.60 -20.98 -50.61
C VAL A 113 73.90 -22.09 -49.84
N ARG A 114 74.49 -23.30 -49.79
CA ARG A 114 73.91 -24.41 -49.01
C ARG A 114 73.80 -24.08 -47.52
N GLN A 115 74.86 -23.52 -46.92
CA GLN A 115 74.85 -23.13 -45.52
C GLN A 115 73.80 -22.06 -45.23
N GLN A 116 73.63 -21.08 -46.12
CA GLN A 116 72.57 -20.08 -45.99
C GLN A 116 71.19 -20.71 -46.06
N TYR A 117 70.94 -21.65 -46.99
CA TYR A 117 69.68 -22.37 -47.06
C TYR A 117 69.41 -23.20 -45.81
N GLU A 118 70.40 -23.92 -45.29
CA GLU A 118 70.27 -24.70 -44.06
C GLU A 118 69.96 -23.79 -42.86
N ASN A 119 70.62 -22.64 -42.75
CA ASN A 119 70.34 -21.65 -41.70
C ASN A 119 68.94 -21.04 -41.82
N VAL A 120 68.50 -20.69 -43.03
CA VAL A 120 67.16 -20.15 -43.28
C VAL A 120 66.09 -21.20 -42.96
N ALA A 121 66.31 -22.46 -43.36
CA ALA A 121 65.39 -23.55 -43.05
C ALA A 121 65.29 -23.82 -41.54
N ALA A 122 66.44 -23.86 -40.84
CA ALA A 122 66.48 -24.02 -39.38
C ALA A 122 65.77 -22.87 -38.66
N LYS A 123 66.03 -21.63 -39.09
CA LYS A 123 65.39 -20.43 -38.54
C LYS A 123 63.88 -20.44 -38.79
N ASN A 124 63.43 -20.76 -40.00
CA ASN A 124 62.01 -20.84 -40.34
C ASN A 124 61.29 -21.90 -39.48
N LEU A 125 61.92 -23.06 -39.26
CA LEU A 125 61.37 -24.08 -38.37
C LEU A 125 61.23 -23.57 -36.93
N GLN A 126 62.26 -22.91 -36.39
CA GLN A 126 62.21 -22.33 -35.05
C GLN A 126 61.13 -21.24 -34.93
N ASP A 127 61.09 -20.32 -35.89
CA ASP A 127 60.10 -19.22 -35.92
C ASP A 127 58.67 -19.79 -35.98
N ALA A 128 58.46 -20.87 -36.76
CA ALA A 128 57.17 -21.57 -36.83
C ALA A 128 56.81 -22.23 -35.49
N GLU A 129 57.74 -22.93 -34.85
CA GLU A 129 57.50 -23.55 -33.53
C GLU A 129 57.17 -22.51 -32.45
N GLU A 130 57.91 -21.40 -32.39
CA GLU A 130 57.66 -20.31 -31.46
C GLU A 130 56.29 -19.65 -31.73
N TRP A 131 55.95 -19.43 -33.01
CA TRP A 131 54.66 -18.91 -33.41
C TRP A 131 53.51 -19.83 -32.98
N TYR A 132 53.63 -21.15 -33.21
CA TYR A 132 52.64 -22.13 -32.78
C TYR A 132 52.51 -22.20 -31.25
N LYS A 133 53.64 -22.18 -30.52
CA LYS A 133 53.62 -22.16 -29.05
C LYS A 133 52.91 -20.92 -28.52
N SER A 134 53.21 -19.75 -29.09
CA SER A 134 52.53 -18.50 -28.72
C SER A 134 51.04 -18.58 -29.01
N LYS A 135 50.64 -19.05 -30.20
CA LYS A 135 49.22 -19.17 -30.55
C LYS A 135 48.47 -20.17 -29.68
N PHE A 136 49.11 -21.28 -29.34
CA PHE A 136 48.52 -22.24 -28.42
C PHE A 136 48.35 -21.65 -27.01
N ALA A 137 49.33 -20.90 -26.52
CA ALA A 137 49.24 -20.20 -25.24
C ALA A 137 48.10 -19.18 -25.23
N ASP A 138 47.99 -18.34 -26.28
CA ASP A 138 46.91 -17.35 -26.42
C ASP A 138 45.52 -18.01 -26.38
N LEU A 139 45.34 -19.10 -27.14
CA LEU A 139 44.07 -19.83 -27.20
C LEU A 139 43.74 -20.51 -25.86
N SER A 140 44.73 -21.10 -25.21
CA SER A 140 44.58 -21.72 -23.89
C SER A 140 44.18 -20.69 -22.84
N GLU A 141 44.84 -19.53 -22.84
CA GLU A 141 44.53 -18.45 -21.92
C GLU A 141 43.14 -17.86 -22.18
N ALA A 142 42.76 -17.66 -23.45
CA ALA A 142 41.41 -17.23 -23.82
C ALA A 142 40.33 -18.25 -23.36
N ALA A 143 40.59 -19.55 -23.53
CA ALA A 143 39.69 -20.60 -23.06
C ALA A 143 39.55 -20.60 -21.53
N ASN A 144 40.65 -20.39 -20.80
CA ASN A 144 40.63 -20.29 -19.34
C ASN A 144 39.85 -19.07 -18.85
N ARG A 145 40.07 -17.90 -19.46
CA ARG A 145 39.29 -16.68 -19.16
C ARG A 145 37.80 -16.88 -19.42
N ASN A 146 37.45 -17.52 -20.53
CA ASN A 146 36.05 -17.80 -20.85
C ASN A 146 35.40 -18.76 -19.84
N ASN A 147 36.11 -19.83 -19.46
CA ASN A 147 35.63 -20.75 -18.43
C ASN A 147 35.43 -20.07 -17.07
N GLU A 148 36.35 -19.19 -16.67
CA GLU A 148 36.24 -18.45 -15.42
C GLU A 148 35.07 -17.45 -15.47
N ALA A 149 34.90 -16.71 -16.56
CA ALA A 149 33.75 -15.83 -16.76
C ALA A 149 32.42 -16.60 -16.72
N LEU A 150 32.35 -17.79 -17.34
CA LEU A 150 31.18 -18.66 -17.29
C LEU A 150 30.91 -19.17 -15.87
N ARG A 151 31.95 -19.52 -15.12
CA ARG A 151 31.84 -19.94 -13.72
C ARG A 151 31.32 -18.81 -12.84
N GLN A 152 31.84 -17.59 -13.01
CA GLN A 152 31.38 -16.40 -12.30
C GLN A 152 29.91 -16.08 -12.61
N ALA A 153 29.53 -16.05 -13.89
CA ALA A 153 28.13 -15.82 -14.29
C ALA A 153 27.16 -16.87 -13.71
N LYS A 154 27.59 -18.15 -13.64
CA LYS A 154 26.81 -19.21 -12.98
C LYS A 154 26.70 -19.01 -11.47
N GLN A 155 27.76 -18.56 -10.82
CA GLN A 155 27.75 -18.27 -9.39
C GLN A 155 26.80 -17.11 -9.09
N GLU A 156 26.92 -16.00 -9.81
CA GLU A 156 26.03 -14.84 -9.69
C GLU A 156 24.56 -15.21 -9.92
N THR A 157 24.27 -16.02 -10.94
CA THR A 157 22.91 -16.52 -11.20
C THR A 157 22.36 -17.31 -10.00
N ASN A 158 23.19 -18.13 -9.35
CA ASN A 158 22.78 -18.88 -8.17
C ASN A 158 22.56 -17.97 -6.95
N ASP A 159 23.39 -16.95 -6.79
CA ASP A 159 23.27 -15.99 -5.69
C ASP A 159 22.01 -15.13 -5.84
N TYR A 160 21.73 -14.62 -7.04
CA TYR A 160 20.46 -13.95 -7.34
C TYR A 160 19.26 -14.87 -7.13
N ARG A 161 19.34 -16.15 -7.52
CA ARG A 161 18.27 -17.12 -7.27
C ARG A 161 18.01 -17.31 -5.77
N ARG A 162 19.07 -17.40 -4.95
CA ARG A 162 18.96 -17.49 -3.49
C ARG A 162 18.37 -16.21 -2.89
N GLN A 163 18.78 -15.05 -3.37
CA GLN A 163 18.25 -13.76 -2.92
C GLN A 163 16.76 -13.62 -3.23
N ILE A 164 16.32 -14.02 -4.44
CA ILE A 164 14.91 -14.05 -4.81
C ILE A 164 14.11 -14.96 -3.87
N GLN A 165 14.63 -16.16 -3.57
CA GLN A 165 13.97 -17.08 -2.64
C GLN A 165 13.87 -16.49 -1.23
N ALA A 166 14.94 -15.90 -0.71
CA ALA A 166 14.93 -15.26 0.61
C ALA A 166 13.92 -14.12 0.70
N LEU A 167 13.92 -13.21 -0.29
CA LEU A 167 12.96 -12.10 -0.36
C LEU A 167 11.51 -12.60 -0.53
N THR A 168 11.30 -13.68 -1.28
CA THR A 168 9.96 -14.28 -1.43
C THR A 168 9.46 -14.81 -0.08
N CYS A 169 10.30 -15.53 0.66
CA CYS A 169 9.96 -16.01 2.00
C CYS A 169 9.67 -14.86 2.98
N GLU A 170 10.44 -13.77 2.92
CA GLU A 170 10.21 -12.59 3.75
C GLU A 170 8.87 -11.92 3.42
N VAL A 171 8.56 -11.76 2.13
CA VAL A 171 7.25 -11.23 1.68
C VAL A 171 6.10 -12.10 2.19
N ASP A 172 6.22 -13.42 2.09
CA ASP A 172 5.15 -14.32 2.53
C ASP A 172 5.01 -14.34 4.07
N ALA A 173 6.11 -14.24 4.80
CA ALA A 173 6.08 -14.07 6.26
C ALA A 173 5.37 -12.77 6.67
N MET A 174 5.72 -11.65 6.03
CA MET A 174 5.11 -10.34 6.30
C MET A 174 3.63 -10.31 5.93
N LYS A 175 3.22 -10.97 4.83
CA LYS A 175 1.81 -11.16 4.49
C LYS A 175 1.07 -11.94 5.57
N GLY A 176 1.65 -13.05 6.04
CA GLY A 176 1.06 -13.85 7.13
C GLY A 176 0.90 -13.05 8.43
N SER A 177 1.89 -12.23 8.79
CA SER A 177 1.78 -11.31 9.93
C SER A 177 0.69 -10.26 9.73
N ASN A 178 0.60 -9.66 8.54
CA ASN A 178 -0.43 -8.67 8.24
C ASN A 178 -1.85 -9.27 8.33
N GLU A 179 -2.07 -10.44 7.74
CA GLU A 179 -3.36 -11.15 7.84
C GLU A 179 -3.72 -11.49 9.30
N SER A 180 -2.72 -11.82 10.12
CA SER A 180 -2.92 -12.05 11.56
C SER A 180 -3.33 -10.78 12.30
N TYR A 181 -2.67 -9.65 12.05
CA TYR A 181 -3.01 -8.36 12.67
C TYR A 181 -4.38 -7.85 12.21
N GLU A 182 -4.71 -7.98 10.93
CA GLU A 182 -6.04 -7.64 10.43
C GLU A 182 -7.14 -8.49 11.06
N ARG A 183 -6.87 -9.78 11.33
CA ARG A 183 -7.80 -10.65 12.04
C ARG A 183 -8.00 -10.19 13.49
N GLN A 184 -6.91 -9.94 14.21
CA GLN A 184 -6.97 -9.43 15.58
C GLN A 184 -7.70 -8.09 15.68
N MET A 185 -7.47 -7.19 14.72
CA MET A 185 -8.17 -5.90 14.65
C MET A 185 -9.67 -6.09 14.47
N ARG A 186 -10.10 -6.95 13.54
CA ARG A 186 -11.52 -7.27 13.34
C ARG A 186 -12.16 -7.90 14.58
N GLU A 187 -11.48 -8.86 15.21
CA GLU A 187 -11.97 -9.49 16.45
C GLU A 187 -12.11 -8.45 17.58
N MET A 188 -11.16 -7.52 17.70
CA MET A 188 -11.22 -6.43 18.67
C MET A 188 -12.37 -5.46 18.38
N GLU A 189 -12.57 -5.06 17.13
CA GLU A 189 -13.69 -4.22 16.69
C GLU A 189 -15.05 -4.88 16.99
N GLU A 190 -15.18 -6.19 16.72
CA GLU A 190 -16.40 -6.97 17.01
C GLU A 190 -16.66 -7.05 18.52
N ASN A 191 -15.62 -7.33 19.32
CA ASN A 191 -15.74 -7.37 20.78
C ASN A 191 -16.16 -6.00 21.35
N PHE A 192 -15.57 -4.90 20.87
CA PHE A 192 -15.96 -3.55 21.30
C PHE A 192 -17.39 -3.20 20.87
N ALA A 193 -17.80 -3.58 19.67
CA ALA A 193 -19.17 -3.37 19.21
C ALA A 193 -20.18 -4.13 20.08
N LEU A 194 -19.85 -5.37 20.47
CA LEU A 194 -20.66 -6.17 21.38
C LEU A 194 -20.72 -5.55 22.79
N GLU A 195 -19.59 -5.09 23.31
CA GLU A 195 -19.54 -4.45 24.63
C GLU A 195 -20.35 -3.14 24.66
N ALA A 196 -20.22 -2.32 23.61
CA ALA A 196 -21.02 -1.11 23.46
C ALA A 196 -22.52 -1.40 23.38
N ALA A 197 -22.93 -2.45 22.67
CA ALA A 197 -24.32 -2.90 22.64
C ALA A 197 -24.82 -3.32 24.02
N ASN A 198 -24.01 -4.09 24.77
CA ASN A 198 -24.35 -4.51 26.13
C ASN A 198 -24.50 -3.31 27.09
N TYR A 199 -23.64 -2.30 26.98
CA TYR A 199 -23.80 -1.07 27.76
C TYR A 199 -25.06 -0.30 27.37
N GLN A 200 -25.37 -0.22 26.08
CA GLN A 200 -26.60 0.43 25.61
C GLN A 200 -27.85 -0.29 26.12
N ASP A 201 -27.88 -1.63 26.10
CA ASP A 201 -28.97 -2.42 26.67
C ASP A 201 -29.13 -2.20 28.16
N THR A 202 -28.01 -2.11 28.89
CA THR A 202 -28.03 -1.80 30.33
C THR A 202 -28.58 -0.40 30.61
N ILE A 203 -28.19 0.60 29.81
CA ILE A 203 -28.73 1.96 29.88
C ILE A 203 -30.24 1.94 29.63
N ASN A 204 -30.69 1.26 28.57
CA ASN A 204 -32.10 1.17 28.22
C ASN A 204 -32.92 0.54 29.36
N ARG A 205 -32.45 -0.57 29.94
CA ARG A 205 -33.10 -1.23 31.09
C ARG A 205 -33.21 -0.28 32.29
N LEU A 206 -32.13 0.41 32.64
CA LEU A 206 -32.15 1.36 33.77
C LEU A 206 -33.07 2.55 33.50
N GLN A 207 -33.14 3.03 32.26
CA GLN A 207 -34.07 4.10 31.86
C GLN A 207 -35.53 3.65 31.99
N GLU A 208 -35.85 2.42 31.61
CA GLU A 208 -37.17 1.82 31.77
C GLU A 208 -37.54 1.67 33.25
N GLU A 209 -36.61 1.18 34.09
CA GLU A 209 -36.81 1.10 35.54
C GLU A 209 -37.09 2.48 36.16
N ILE A 210 -36.33 3.51 35.78
CA ILE A 210 -36.57 4.88 36.24
C ILE A 210 -37.95 5.37 35.80
N GLN A 211 -38.36 5.09 34.57
CA GLN A 211 -39.67 5.49 34.07
C GLN A 211 -40.81 4.79 34.83
N ASN A 212 -40.71 3.48 35.05
CA ASN A 212 -41.67 2.70 35.82
C ASN A 212 -41.81 3.26 37.25
N MET A 213 -40.70 3.53 37.94
CA MET A 213 -40.72 4.09 39.30
C MET A 213 -41.36 5.49 39.34
N LYS A 214 -41.15 6.32 38.31
CA LYS A 214 -41.83 7.63 38.19
C LYS A 214 -43.33 7.49 38.05
N GLU A 215 -43.79 6.53 37.24
CA GLU A 215 -45.21 6.24 37.05
C GLU A 215 -45.87 5.70 38.32
N GLU A 216 -45.18 4.82 39.04
CA GLU A 216 -45.61 4.33 40.35
C GLU A 216 -45.71 5.46 41.38
N MET A 217 -44.71 6.35 41.44
CA MET A 217 -44.73 7.54 42.30
C MET A 217 -45.93 8.44 41.98
N ALA A 218 -46.18 8.72 40.70
CA ALA A 218 -47.32 9.53 40.25
C ALA A 218 -48.67 8.86 40.57
N ARG A 219 -48.74 7.53 40.54
CA ARG A 219 -49.92 6.78 40.99
C ARG A 219 -50.15 6.92 42.49
N HIS A 220 -49.12 6.73 43.31
CA HIS A 220 -49.23 6.88 44.77
C HIS A 220 -49.61 8.30 45.19
N LEU A 221 -49.09 9.33 44.51
CA LEU A 221 -49.50 10.71 44.75
C LEU A 221 -51.00 10.94 44.49
N ARG A 222 -51.56 10.33 43.44
CA ARG A 222 -53.00 10.39 43.15
C ARG A 222 -53.82 9.66 44.22
N GLU A 223 -53.44 8.44 44.56
CA GLU A 223 -54.10 7.64 45.60
C GLU A 223 -54.07 8.36 46.96
N TYR A 224 -52.95 9.02 47.30
CA TYR A 224 -52.81 9.82 48.51
C TYR A 224 -53.75 11.03 48.51
N GLN A 225 -53.83 11.77 47.39
CA GLN A 225 -54.74 12.91 47.27
C GLN A 225 -56.21 12.49 47.36
N GLU A 226 -56.58 11.36 46.78
CA GLU A 226 -57.94 10.79 46.90
C GLU A 226 -58.27 10.45 48.35
N LEU A 227 -57.35 9.80 49.06
CA LEU A 227 -57.52 9.47 50.47
C LEU A 227 -57.61 10.73 51.35
N LEU A 228 -56.80 11.76 51.04
CA LEU A 228 -56.86 13.04 51.73
C LEU A 228 -58.22 13.72 51.53
N ASN A 229 -58.78 13.67 50.32
CA ASN A 229 -60.12 14.21 50.03
C ASN A 229 -61.20 13.49 50.87
N VAL A 230 -61.14 12.16 50.98
CA VAL A 230 -62.05 11.38 51.85
C VAL A 230 -61.89 11.78 53.32
N LYS A 231 -60.64 11.93 53.80
CA LYS A 231 -60.37 12.37 55.17
C LYS A 231 -60.96 13.75 55.45
N MET A 232 -60.82 14.70 54.52
CA MET A 232 -61.42 16.03 54.65
C MET A 232 -62.95 15.98 54.68
N ALA A 233 -63.58 15.14 53.86
CA ALA A 233 -65.03 14.95 53.90
C ALA A 233 -65.48 14.42 55.26
N LEU A 234 -64.77 13.42 55.81
CA LEU A 234 -65.03 12.89 57.15
C LEU A 234 -64.83 13.95 58.25
N ASP A 235 -63.81 14.80 58.17
CA ASP A 235 -63.62 15.89 59.15
C ASP A 235 -64.81 16.87 59.14
N ILE A 236 -65.34 17.19 57.95
CA ILE A 236 -66.53 18.04 57.80
C ILE A 236 -67.75 17.34 58.40
N GLU A 237 -67.95 16.04 58.12
CA GLU A 237 -69.03 15.26 58.72
C GLU A 237 -68.95 15.26 60.25
N ILE A 238 -67.77 14.98 60.82
CA ILE A 238 -67.54 15.00 62.28
C ILE A 238 -67.84 16.37 62.87
N ALA A 239 -67.37 17.46 62.23
CA ALA A 239 -67.66 18.82 62.68
C ALA A 239 -69.17 19.12 62.66
N THR A 240 -69.88 18.62 61.65
CA THR A 240 -71.34 18.76 61.52
C THR A 240 -72.07 17.97 62.60
N TYR A 241 -71.67 16.71 62.84
CA TYR A 241 -72.22 15.89 63.92
C TYR A 241 -72.01 16.51 65.30
N ARG A 242 -70.82 17.07 65.59
CA ARG A 242 -70.53 17.80 66.83
C ARG A 242 -71.48 18.98 67.03
N LYS A 243 -71.69 19.81 65.99
CA LYS A 243 -72.58 20.97 66.05
C LYS A 243 -74.06 20.58 66.29
N LEU A 244 -74.51 19.47 65.71
CA LEU A 244 -75.88 18.96 65.96
C LEU A 244 -76.05 18.48 67.41
N LEU A 245 -75.04 17.80 67.96
CA LEU A 245 -75.04 17.34 69.36
C LEU A 245 -75.05 18.52 70.35
N GLU A 246 -74.23 19.55 70.12
CA GLU A 246 -74.25 20.80 70.91
C GLU A 246 -75.63 21.49 70.89
N GLY A 247 -76.34 21.42 69.75
CA GLY A 247 -77.71 21.94 69.61
C GLY A 247 -78.78 21.13 70.35
N GLU A 248 -78.57 19.82 70.52
CA GLU A 248 -79.44 18.95 71.34
C GLU A 248 -79.13 19.09 72.84
N GLU A 249 -77.86 19.18 73.23
CA GLU A 249 -77.46 19.47 74.62
C GLU A 249 -78.04 20.80 75.12
N SER A 250 -78.17 21.79 74.24
CA SER A 250 -78.82 23.08 74.52
C SER A 250 -80.34 22.96 74.75
N ARG A 251 -81.00 21.92 74.24
CA ARG A 251 -82.43 21.63 74.49
C ARG A 251 -82.64 20.76 75.74
N ILE A 252 -81.66 19.91 76.07
CA ILE A 252 -81.75 18.91 77.15
C ILE A 252 -81.20 19.45 78.49
N THR A 253 -80.39 20.53 78.50
CA THR A 253 -79.92 21.16 79.75
C THR A 253 -80.95 22.10 80.38
N ILE A 254 -81.73 21.53 81.30
CA ILE A 254 -82.10 22.23 82.55
C ILE A 254 -80.80 22.49 83.33
N PRO A 255 -80.58 23.68 83.92
CA PRO A 255 -79.24 24.10 84.33
C PRO A 255 -78.81 23.48 85.66
N VAL A 256 -77.77 22.63 85.66
CA VAL A 256 -76.79 22.57 86.75
C VAL A 256 -75.40 22.21 86.20
N HIS A 257 -74.49 23.17 86.38
CA HIS A 257 -73.03 23.10 86.30
C HIS A 257 -72.41 21.84 86.89
N SER A 258 -71.43 21.26 86.18
CA SER A 258 -70.09 20.84 86.66
C SER A 258 -69.46 19.89 85.63
N SER A 259 -68.17 19.82 85.32
CA SER A 259 -66.97 20.62 85.55
C SER A 259 -65.80 19.66 85.23
N PHE A 260 -64.85 20.09 84.39
CA PHE A 260 -63.53 19.47 84.11
C PHE A 260 -63.55 18.18 83.23
N SER A 261 -62.73 18.04 82.19
CA SER A 261 -61.30 18.32 82.17
C SER A 261 -60.77 18.72 80.79
N ASN A 262 -59.93 19.75 80.80
CA ASN A 262 -59.03 20.13 79.73
C ASN A 262 -58.05 18.98 79.43
N MET A 263 -58.11 18.42 78.22
CA MET A 263 -56.99 17.68 77.66
C MET A 263 -56.14 18.65 76.84
N SER A 264 -54.97 18.97 77.40
CA SER A 264 -53.91 19.73 76.76
C SER A 264 -53.53 19.10 75.41
N LEU A 265 -53.88 19.79 74.33
CA LEU A 265 -53.36 19.57 72.99
C LEU A 265 -51.84 19.84 73.03
N ARG A 266 -51.03 18.79 73.04
CA ARG A 266 -49.58 18.95 72.86
C ARG A 266 -49.35 19.06 71.36
N GLU A 267 -49.21 20.30 70.90
CA GLU A 267 -48.64 20.61 69.58
C GLU A 267 -47.29 19.91 69.46
N THR A 268 -47.24 18.84 68.66
CA THR A 268 -45.99 18.43 68.04
C THR A 268 -45.75 19.39 66.89
N ASN A 269 -44.95 20.41 67.18
CA ASN A 269 -44.36 21.31 66.22
C ASN A 269 -43.72 20.45 65.10
N LEU A 270 -44.35 20.39 63.93
CA LEU A 270 -43.66 19.99 62.70
C LEU A 270 -42.73 21.14 62.38
N ASP A 271 -41.47 20.99 62.76
CA ASP A 271 -40.41 21.83 62.24
C ASP A 271 -40.25 21.48 60.76
N SER A 272 -40.86 22.30 59.91
CA SER A 272 -40.66 22.25 58.46
C SER A 272 -39.26 22.76 58.17
N HIS A 273 -38.27 21.88 58.29
CA HIS A 273 -36.98 22.12 57.65
C HIS A 273 -37.20 22.22 56.14
N PRO A 274 -36.78 23.31 55.48
CA PRO A 274 -36.56 23.26 54.04
C PRO A 274 -35.53 22.16 53.79
N MET A 275 -35.83 21.23 52.90
CA MET A 275 -34.80 20.35 52.33
C MET A 275 -33.80 21.23 51.58
N GLU A 276 -32.73 21.63 52.27
CA GLU A 276 -31.52 22.14 51.64
C GLU A 276 -30.97 21.02 50.76
N SER A 277 -30.98 21.25 49.46
CA SER A 277 -30.27 20.43 48.49
C SER A 277 -28.80 20.39 48.89
N THR A 278 -28.40 19.31 49.55
CA THR A 278 -27.00 19.01 49.80
C THR A 278 -26.40 18.70 48.43
N HIS A 279 -25.89 19.73 47.76
CA HIS A 279 -25.03 19.55 46.60
C HIS A 279 -23.77 18.85 47.12
N SER A 280 -23.77 17.52 47.01
CA SER A 280 -22.59 16.71 47.24
C SER A 280 -21.53 17.18 46.24
N LYS A 281 -20.54 17.95 46.72
CA LYS A 281 -19.36 18.34 45.95
C LYS A 281 -18.70 17.05 45.48
N ARG A 282 -18.86 16.71 44.21
CA ARG A 282 -18.10 15.62 43.58
C ARG A 282 -16.78 16.19 43.11
N THR A 283 -15.72 15.90 43.84
CA THR A 283 -14.36 16.05 43.33
C THR A 283 -14.14 14.99 42.26
N LEU A 284 -13.90 15.41 41.03
CA LEU A 284 -13.52 14.51 39.94
C LEU A 284 -12.00 14.31 39.98
N LEU A 285 -11.56 13.07 40.15
CA LEU A 285 -10.15 12.69 40.02
C LEU A 285 -9.93 12.10 38.63
N ILE A 286 -9.34 12.89 37.73
CA ILE A 286 -9.04 12.43 36.38
C ILE A 286 -7.67 11.77 36.41
N LYS A 287 -7.66 10.44 36.21
CA LYS A 287 -6.44 9.65 36.01
C LYS A 287 -6.20 9.50 34.52
N THR A 288 -5.09 10.05 34.05
CA THR A 288 -4.61 9.80 32.68
C THR A 288 -3.52 8.75 32.77
N VAL A 289 -3.77 7.59 32.13
CA VAL A 289 -2.85 6.46 32.07
C VAL A 289 -2.37 6.35 30.64
N GLU A 290 -1.07 6.54 30.42
CA GLU A 290 -0.45 6.37 29.11
C GLU A 290 0.13 4.95 29.04
N THR A 291 -0.36 4.15 28.08
CA THR A 291 0.09 2.78 27.85
C THR A 291 0.77 2.65 26.49
N ARG A 292 1.90 1.94 26.47
CA ARG A 292 2.59 1.52 25.25
C ARG A 292 2.90 0.03 25.36
N ASP A 293 2.53 -0.74 24.35
CA ASP A 293 2.73 -2.19 24.29
C ASP A 293 2.17 -2.95 25.52
N GLY A 294 1.07 -2.48 26.10
CA GLY A 294 0.41 -3.10 27.25
C GLY A 294 1.05 -2.83 28.62
N GLN A 295 2.13 -2.03 28.71
CA GLN A 295 2.69 -1.55 29.97
C GLN A 295 2.35 -0.07 30.22
N VAL A 296 2.02 0.25 31.47
CA VAL A 296 1.77 1.63 31.92
C VAL A 296 3.10 2.36 32.03
N ILE A 297 3.30 3.38 31.20
CA ILE A 297 4.56 4.14 31.13
C ILE A 297 4.50 5.46 31.89
N ASN A 298 3.30 6.00 32.15
CA ASN A 298 3.12 7.22 32.93
C ASN A 298 1.72 7.26 33.56
N GLU A 299 1.65 7.70 34.82
CA GLU A 299 0.40 7.88 35.54
C GLU A 299 0.40 9.25 36.23
N SER A 300 -0.53 10.11 35.81
CA SER A 300 -0.74 11.42 36.43
C SER A 300 -2.19 11.56 36.90
N SER A 301 -2.36 12.14 38.09
CA SER A 301 -3.67 12.44 38.68
C SER A 301 -3.77 13.94 38.92
N GLN A 302 -4.74 14.58 38.29
CA GLN A 302 -5.09 15.98 38.54
C GLN A 302 -6.45 16.07 39.21
N GLN A 303 -6.52 16.85 40.28
CA GLN A 303 -7.73 17.11 41.04
C GLN A 303 -8.33 18.43 40.52
N HIS A 304 -9.55 18.36 39.98
CA HIS A 304 -10.29 19.54 39.55
C HIS A 304 -11.44 19.80 40.51
N ASP A 305 -11.40 20.96 41.17
CA ASP A 305 -12.49 21.44 42.01
C ASP A 305 -13.33 22.41 41.18
N ASP A 306 -14.52 21.97 40.75
CA ASP A 306 -15.50 22.84 40.07
C ASP A 306 -15.96 23.93 41.06
N TYR A 307 -15.52 25.17 40.84
CA TYR A 307 -16.14 26.36 41.43
C TYR A 307 -17.31 26.76 40.53
N GLN A 308 -18.53 26.48 40.97
CA GLN A 308 -19.74 27.11 40.44
C GLN A 308 -20.07 28.33 41.31
N ASP A 309 -20.05 29.52 40.70
CA ASP A 309 -20.64 30.77 41.22
C ASP A 309 -22.17 30.67 41.29
#